data_AF-A0A8D3X0T9-F1
#
_entry.id   AF-A0A8D3X0T9-F1
#
_cell.length_a   1.000
_cell.length_b   1.000
_cell.length_c   1.000
_cell.angle_alpha   90.00
_cell.angle_beta   90.00
_cell.angle_gamma   90.00
#
_symmetry.space_group_name_H-M   'P 1'
#
loop_
_entity.id
_entity.type
_entity.pdbx_description
1 polymer ?
#
loop_
_entity_poly.entity_id
_entity_poly.type
_entity_poly.pdbx_seq_one_letter_code
_entity_poly.pdbx_strand_id
1 'polypeptide(L)'
;MKNRLSNDQLKIVMNQLYLYLIKQGANQETAKDIVQEAVCKLLLHLESIDTDKYKSWLFKVAINLYYDYCRKNKKSQYVVVEDYLITNEQLIEEMMIAQENQLLVRRILQKVSPTFKQLLLLKYELEWSYKQIAEYVDMKPEAVKTYLARARKTFKEIYRRECNEKTNDELDSIFDEKSLHRTLKKAKYSAILRTVFISALVFCFVIGLFVKGNNYFINTQGDKLADRLITENQVMMSPNTYTNTDTISIGVLKGSIKSEVFKVIENKVIPWETEEITYDLLGNFNASFSMSSTIFNDTTVYHIPNGQREMLFYVPKYKYKLYANDFDMIKKYPNDKYMEMAISLNKNYTLKEVQKMLPTSTHQTWYWVDNYGKSTGYRNNPESGRWLLGISKPSPQLGAKLTATKIKTEADFLNELKKTDPGEVKNLKNRQKNGLIIGVVVTGTKEELLSLKNKPYVKAASLGAVVDKY
;
A
#
# COMPACT_ATOMS: atom_id res chain seq x y z
N MET A 1 48.82 5.54 -9.15
CA MET A 1 47.48 4.94 -9.38
C MET A 1 47.19 4.95 -10.88
N LYS A 2 47.53 3.89 -11.61
CA LYS A 2 47.15 3.73 -13.03
C LYS A 2 45.71 3.21 -13.10
N ASN A 3 44.93 3.75 -14.05
CA ASN A 3 43.53 3.43 -14.35
C ASN A 3 43.17 1.95 -14.09
N ARG A 4 42.43 1.66 -13.02
CA ARG A 4 41.86 0.33 -12.78
C ARG A 4 40.73 0.11 -13.77
N LEU A 5 40.81 -0.99 -14.53
CA LEU A 5 39.74 -1.45 -15.41
C LEU A 5 38.44 -1.59 -14.60
N SER A 6 37.36 -0.91 -14.98
CA SER A 6 36.09 -1.06 -14.27
C SER A 6 35.49 -2.44 -14.52
N ASN A 7 34.92 -3.06 -13.48
CA ASN A 7 34.22 -4.35 -13.58
C ASN A 7 33.14 -4.34 -14.67
N ASP A 8 32.46 -3.20 -14.88
CA ASP A 8 31.41 -3.09 -15.90
C ASP A 8 31.99 -3.06 -17.32
N GLN A 9 33.14 -2.41 -17.50
CA GLN A 9 33.86 -2.43 -18.78
C GLN A 9 34.37 -3.83 -19.11
N LEU A 10 34.82 -4.60 -18.10
CA LEU A 10 35.26 -5.98 -18.28
C LEU A 10 34.10 -6.88 -18.69
N LYS A 11 32.93 -6.77 -18.03
CA LYS A 11 31.72 -7.55 -18.36
C LYS A 11 31.25 -7.34 -19.80
N ILE A 12 31.27 -6.10 -20.29
CA ILE A 12 30.89 -5.79 -21.69
C ILE A 12 31.85 -6.50 -22.66
N VAL A 13 33.16 -6.41 -22.41
CA VAL A 13 34.18 -7.02 -23.28
C VAL A 13 34.12 -8.56 -23.21
N MET A 14 33.84 -9.13 -22.05
CA MET A 14 33.63 -10.58 -21.87
C MET A 14 32.44 -11.08 -22.70
N ASN A 15 31.32 -10.36 -22.69
CA ASN A 15 30.15 -10.73 -23.48
C ASN A 15 30.43 -10.61 -24.99
N GLN A 16 31.12 -9.54 -25.41
CA GLN A 16 31.56 -9.39 -26.81
C GLN A 16 32.46 -10.54 -27.26
N LEU A 17 33.40 -10.97 -26.40
CA LEU A 17 34.30 -12.09 -26.68
C LEU A 17 33.55 -13.43 -26.72
N TYR A 18 32.61 -13.66 -25.79
CA TYR A 18 31.75 -14.84 -25.78
C TYR A 18 30.98 -14.97 -27.10
N LEU A 19 30.25 -13.91 -27.51
CA LEU A 19 29.48 -13.91 -28.76
C LEU A 19 30.38 -14.10 -29.98
N TYR A 20 31.58 -13.54 -29.97
CA TYR A 20 32.56 -13.72 -31.02
C TYR A 20 33.00 -15.19 -31.15
N LEU A 21 33.29 -15.89 -30.05
CA LEU A 21 33.67 -17.31 -30.05
C LEU A 21 32.54 -18.22 -30.55
N ILE A 22 31.29 -17.96 -30.14
CA ILE A 22 30.12 -18.68 -30.66
C ILE A 22 30.04 -18.57 -32.19
N LYS A 23 30.25 -17.36 -32.73
CA LYS A 23 30.24 -17.13 -34.20
C LYS A 23 31.44 -17.75 -34.93
N GLN A 24 32.55 -18.01 -34.23
CA GLN A 24 33.67 -18.78 -34.77
C GLN A 24 33.39 -20.28 -34.81
N GLY A 25 32.38 -20.76 -34.08
CA GLY A 25 31.93 -22.15 -34.06
C GLY A 25 32.12 -22.85 -32.72
N ALA A 26 32.42 -22.12 -31.64
CA ALA A 26 32.43 -22.70 -30.29
C ALA A 26 30.99 -23.00 -29.83
N ASN A 27 30.80 -24.08 -29.06
CA ASN A 27 29.57 -24.28 -28.30
C ASN A 27 29.54 -23.35 -27.06
N GLN A 28 28.41 -23.28 -26.37
CA GLN A 28 28.21 -22.35 -25.25
C GLN A 28 29.16 -22.58 -24.08
N GLU A 29 29.41 -23.85 -23.72
CA GLU A 29 30.28 -24.21 -22.59
C GLU A 29 31.72 -23.86 -22.89
N THR A 30 32.23 -24.33 -24.04
CA THR A 30 33.58 -24.02 -24.52
C THR A 30 33.83 -22.52 -24.62
N ALA A 31 32.87 -21.75 -25.12
CA ALA A 31 33.02 -20.30 -25.23
C ALA A 31 33.09 -19.63 -23.84
N LYS A 32 32.29 -20.09 -22.86
CA LYS A 32 32.36 -19.56 -21.48
C LYS A 32 33.69 -19.90 -20.81
N ASP A 33 34.19 -21.11 -20.99
CA ASP A 33 35.45 -21.56 -20.38
C ASP A 33 36.64 -20.78 -20.92
N ILE A 34 36.70 -20.62 -22.24
CA ILE A 34 37.78 -19.85 -22.90
C ILE A 34 37.73 -18.38 -22.47
N VAL A 35 36.54 -17.77 -22.35
CA VAL A 35 36.39 -16.40 -21.87
C VAL A 35 36.90 -16.28 -20.43
N GLN A 36 36.51 -17.20 -19.55
CA GLN A 36 36.96 -17.20 -18.16
C GLN A 36 38.48 -17.35 -18.07
N GLU A 37 39.06 -18.32 -18.78
CA GLU A 37 40.50 -18.54 -18.77
C GLU A 37 41.28 -17.32 -19.32
N ALA A 38 40.79 -16.71 -20.41
CA ALA A 38 41.41 -15.52 -20.97
C ALA A 38 41.36 -14.32 -20.00
N VAL A 39 40.24 -14.14 -19.29
CA VAL A 39 40.09 -13.09 -18.27
C VAL A 39 40.99 -13.35 -17.07
N CYS A 40 41.09 -14.59 -16.59
CA CYS A 40 42.02 -14.94 -15.53
C CYS A 40 43.47 -14.59 -15.92
N LYS A 41 43.88 -14.93 -17.15
CA LYS A 41 45.21 -14.56 -17.67
C LYS A 41 45.39 -13.05 -17.78
N LEU A 42 44.35 -12.31 -18.17
CA LEU A 42 44.37 -10.85 -18.21
C LEU A 42 44.56 -10.26 -16.80
N LEU A 43 43.81 -10.74 -15.81
CA LEU A 43 43.92 -10.26 -14.43
C LEU A 43 45.31 -10.51 -13.84
N LEU A 44 45.93 -11.64 -14.18
CA LEU A 44 47.30 -11.96 -13.75
C LEU A 44 48.39 -11.08 -14.40
N HIS A 45 48.15 -10.54 -15.59
CA HIS A 45 49.11 -9.71 -16.33
C HIS A 45 48.70 -8.24 -16.41
N LEU A 46 47.67 -7.83 -15.65
CA LEU A 46 47.00 -6.54 -15.80
C LEU A 46 47.95 -5.36 -15.55
N GLU A 47 48.95 -5.52 -14.68
CA GLU A 47 49.95 -4.48 -14.37
C GLU A 47 50.93 -4.22 -15.51
N SER A 48 51.08 -5.17 -16.43
CA SER A 48 52.03 -5.13 -17.56
C SER A 48 51.41 -4.70 -18.89
N ILE A 49 50.08 -4.58 -18.97
CA ILE A 49 49.36 -4.29 -20.22
C ILE A 49 48.85 -2.85 -20.19
N ASP A 50 49.11 -2.08 -21.26
CA ASP A 50 48.55 -0.74 -21.41
C ASP A 50 47.02 -0.78 -21.41
N THR A 51 46.39 0.14 -20.68
CA THR A 51 44.93 0.25 -20.53
C THR A 51 44.17 0.47 -21.83
N ASP A 52 44.85 0.89 -22.90
CA ASP A 52 44.23 1.08 -24.21
C ASP A 52 44.31 -0.19 -25.09
N LYS A 53 45.11 -1.17 -24.67
CA LYS A 53 45.43 -2.39 -25.44
C LYS A 53 44.85 -3.67 -24.86
N TYR A 54 44.28 -3.62 -23.66
CA TYR A 54 43.76 -4.81 -22.96
C TYR A 54 42.70 -5.56 -23.77
N LYS A 55 41.85 -4.86 -24.54
CA LYS A 55 40.82 -5.50 -25.39
C LYS A 55 41.46 -6.33 -26.49
N SER A 56 42.40 -5.75 -27.24
CA SER A 56 43.13 -6.42 -28.31
C SER A 56 43.91 -7.63 -27.76
N TRP A 57 44.56 -7.45 -26.60
CA TRP A 57 45.32 -8.51 -25.92
C TRP A 57 44.40 -9.66 -25.46
N LEU A 58 43.29 -9.35 -24.80
CA LEU A 58 42.33 -10.34 -24.29
C LEU A 58 41.74 -11.17 -25.43
N PHE A 59 41.34 -10.54 -26.53
CA PHE A 59 40.85 -11.24 -27.72
C PHE A 59 41.94 -12.12 -28.36
N LYS A 60 43.20 -11.69 -28.36
CA LYS A 60 44.32 -12.47 -28.89
C LYS A 60 44.55 -13.73 -28.06
N VAL A 61 44.57 -13.58 -26.73
CA VAL A 61 44.72 -14.71 -25.80
C VAL A 61 43.56 -15.69 -25.92
N ALA A 62 42.33 -15.21 -25.90
CA ALA A 62 41.14 -16.06 -26.01
C ALA A 62 41.08 -16.83 -27.33
N ILE A 63 41.53 -16.23 -28.44
CA ILE A 63 41.52 -16.92 -29.73
C ILE A 63 42.66 -17.93 -29.87
N ASN A 64 43.81 -17.65 -29.28
CA ASN A 64 44.87 -18.66 -29.17
C ASN A 64 44.38 -19.86 -28.35
N LEU A 65 43.70 -19.61 -27.22
CA LEU A 65 43.07 -20.64 -26.40
C LEU A 65 42.03 -21.46 -27.19
N TYR A 66 41.19 -20.78 -27.98
CA TYR A 66 40.24 -21.45 -28.84
C TYR A 66 40.90 -22.30 -29.92
N TYR A 67 41.96 -21.80 -30.58
CA TYR A 67 42.68 -22.59 -31.57
C TYR A 67 43.45 -23.76 -30.95
N ASP A 68 43.99 -23.61 -29.75
CA ASP A 68 44.61 -24.71 -29.01
C ASP A 68 43.57 -25.76 -28.61
N TYR A 69 42.38 -25.33 -28.18
CA TYR A 69 41.23 -26.21 -27.95
C TYR A 69 40.84 -26.95 -29.24
N CYS A 70 40.69 -26.26 -30.36
CA CYS A 70 40.36 -26.87 -31.65
C CYS A 70 41.45 -27.83 -32.17
N ARG A 71 42.74 -27.54 -31.91
CA ARG A 71 43.86 -28.43 -32.27
C ARG A 71 43.85 -29.71 -31.45
N LYS A 72 43.55 -29.61 -30.14
CA LYS A 72 43.46 -30.76 -29.22
C LYS A 72 42.23 -31.63 -29.50
N ASN A 73 41.13 -31.03 -29.94
CA ASN A 73 39.84 -31.72 -30.16
C ASN A 73 39.58 -32.14 -31.61
N LYS A 74 40.62 -32.28 -32.44
CA LYS A 74 40.51 -32.68 -33.87
C LYS A 74 40.17 -34.18 -34.09
N LYS A 75 39.31 -34.75 -33.25
CA LYS A 75 38.47 -35.93 -33.55
C LYS A 75 37.08 -35.65 -32.96
N SER A 76 36.09 -35.57 -33.85
CA SER A 76 34.66 -35.33 -33.54
C SER A 76 34.31 -33.87 -33.22
N GLN A 77 33.46 -33.22 -34.01
CA GLN A 77 32.00 -33.40 -33.97
C GLN A 77 31.31 -32.24 -34.73
N TYR A 78 30.30 -32.59 -35.53
CA TYR A 78 29.33 -31.65 -36.08
C TYR A 78 28.47 -31.09 -34.93
N VAL A 79 28.24 -29.78 -34.91
CA VAL A 79 27.26 -29.16 -34.00
C VAL A 79 25.99 -28.84 -34.79
N VAL A 80 24.92 -29.55 -34.42
CA VAL A 80 23.54 -29.25 -34.76
C VAL A 80 23.11 -28.03 -33.95
N VAL A 81 22.47 -27.05 -34.59
CA VAL A 81 21.85 -25.91 -33.92
C VAL A 81 20.34 -26.14 -33.94
N GLU A 82 19.75 -26.35 -32.78
CA GLU A 82 18.29 -26.39 -32.58
C GLU A 82 17.69 -24.98 -32.68
N ASP A 83 16.76 -24.81 -33.61
CA ASP A 83 15.89 -23.64 -33.74
C ASP A 83 14.68 -23.79 -32.80
N TYR A 84 14.39 -22.76 -32.00
CA TYR A 84 13.12 -22.64 -31.28
C TYR A 84 12.25 -21.58 -31.96
N LEU A 85 11.11 -22.01 -32.49
CA LEU A 85 10.07 -21.20 -33.13
C LEU A 85 8.98 -20.83 -32.11
N ILE A 86 8.49 -19.59 -32.14
CA ILE A 86 7.18 -19.19 -31.59
C ILE A 86 6.41 -18.46 -32.69
N THR A 87 5.17 -18.92 -32.89
CA THR A 87 4.23 -18.64 -33.97
C THR A 87 3.41 -17.36 -33.78
N ASN A 88 3.22 -16.59 -34.87
CA ASN A 88 2.07 -15.70 -35.07
C ASN A 88 1.94 -15.34 -36.58
N GLU A 89 0.88 -15.79 -37.26
CA GLU A 89 0.85 -15.99 -38.73
C GLU A 89 0.90 -14.75 -39.63
N GLN A 90 0.74 -13.53 -39.11
CA GLN A 90 0.96 -12.29 -39.89
C GLN A 90 2.31 -11.60 -39.59
N LEU A 91 3.05 -12.13 -38.62
CA LEU A 91 4.40 -11.69 -38.21
C LEU A 91 5.50 -12.53 -38.89
N ILE A 92 5.12 -13.66 -39.51
CA ILE A 92 6.03 -14.68 -40.06
C ILE A 92 6.73 -14.19 -41.33
N GLU A 93 6.08 -13.44 -42.22
CA GLU A 93 6.70 -13.00 -43.48
C GLU A 93 7.85 -12.01 -43.26
N GLU A 94 7.66 -10.99 -42.42
CA GLU A 94 8.70 -9.98 -42.16
C GLU A 94 9.82 -10.52 -41.24
N MET A 95 9.49 -11.41 -40.29
CA MET A 95 10.49 -12.11 -39.48
C MET A 95 11.27 -13.13 -40.32
N MET A 96 10.62 -13.85 -41.24
CA MET A 96 11.29 -14.75 -42.18
C MET A 96 12.26 -13.97 -43.04
N ILE A 97 11.89 -12.83 -43.64
CA ILE A 97 12.82 -12.05 -44.49
C ILE A 97 14.04 -11.55 -43.69
N ALA A 98 13.85 -11.12 -42.43
CA ALA A 98 14.96 -10.66 -41.58
C ALA A 98 15.85 -11.81 -41.08
N GLN A 99 15.24 -12.94 -40.71
CA GLN A 99 15.90 -14.15 -40.22
C GLN A 99 16.58 -14.90 -41.38
N GLU A 100 15.98 -14.92 -42.57
CA GLU A 100 16.53 -15.47 -43.81
C GLU A 100 17.72 -14.66 -44.28
N ASN A 101 17.66 -13.32 -44.23
CA ASN A 101 18.83 -12.47 -44.45
C ASN A 101 19.92 -12.72 -43.40
N GLN A 102 19.57 -12.93 -42.13
CA GLN A 102 20.53 -13.21 -41.07
C GLN A 102 21.18 -14.59 -41.19
N LEU A 103 20.41 -15.61 -41.56
CA LEU A 103 20.87 -16.98 -41.85
C LEU A 103 21.74 -17.01 -43.10
N LEU A 104 21.36 -16.27 -44.14
CA LEU A 104 22.13 -16.09 -45.35
C LEU A 104 23.48 -15.42 -45.05
N VAL A 105 23.49 -14.31 -44.31
CA VAL A 105 24.73 -13.64 -43.89
C VAL A 105 25.61 -14.59 -43.08
N ARG A 106 25.04 -15.37 -42.14
CA ARG A 106 25.79 -16.39 -41.39
C ARG A 106 26.39 -17.46 -42.31
N ARG A 107 25.62 -17.97 -43.28
CA ARG A 107 26.07 -18.96 -44.27
C ARG A 107 27.20 -18.42 -45.15
N ILE A 108 27.10 -17.16 -45.59
CA ILE A 108 28.14 -16.51 -46.39
C ILE A 108 29.40 -16.27 -45.56
N LEU A 109 29.26 -15.83 -44.31
CA LEU A 109 30.39 -15.69 -43.39
C LEU A 109 31.13 -17.01 -43.15
N GLN A 110 30.45 -18.16 -43.23
CA GLN A 110 31.11 -19.48 -43.18
C GLN A 110 31.84 -19.84 -44.49
N LYS A 111 31.43 -19.30 -45.64
CA LYS A 111 32.07 -19.52 -46.95
C LYS A 111 33.25 -18.57 -47.23
N VAL A 112 33.30 -17.43 -46.54
CA VAL A 112 34.43 -16.49 -46.61
C VAL A 112 35.64 -17.06 -45.88
N SER A 113 36.85 -16.76 -46.37
CA SER A 113 38.09 -17.21 -45.73
C SER A 113 38.14 -16.82 -44.24
N PRO A 114 38.70 -17.65 -43.35
CA PRO A 114 38.71 -17.39 -41.91
C PRO A 114 39.24 -16.00 -41.54
N THR A 115 40.30 -15.56 -42.22
CA THR A 115 40.90 -14.23 -42.05
C THR A 115 39.95 -13.10 -42.42
N PHE A 116 39.24 -13.21 -43.55
CA PHE A 116 38.28 -12.19 -43.98
C PHE A 116 37.03 -12.18 -43.10
N LYS A 117 36.52 -13.35 -42.70
CA LYS A 117 35.42 -13.48 -41.75
C LYS A 117 35.75 -12.77 -40.43
N GLN A 118 36.94 -13.03 -39.88
CA GLN A 118 37.43 -12.39 -38.66
C GLN A 118 37.48 -10.87 -38.80
N LEU A 119 38.06 -10.33 -39.89
CA LEU A 119 38.11 -8.89 -40.11
C LEU A 119 36.71 -8.26 -40.20
N LEU A 120 35.77 -8.89 -40.92
CA LEU A 120 34.39 -8.41 -41.04
C LEU A 120 33.67 -8.38 -39.69
N LEU A 121 33.83 -9.43 -38.88
CA LEU A 121 33.24 -9.50 -37.54
C LEU A 121 33.81 -8.41 -36.61
N LEU A 122 35.14 -8.25 -36.58
CA LEU A 122 35.77 -7.21 -35.74
C LEU A 122 35.30 -5.80 -36.13
N LYS A 123 35.20 -5.50 -37.43
CA LYS A 123 34.85 -4.16 -37.92
C LYS A 123 33.37 -3.82 -37.76
N TYR A 124 32.46 -4.73 -38.11
CA TYR A 124 31.03 -4.40 -38.21
C TYR A 124 30.20 -4.88 -37.03
N GLU A 125 30.60 -5.98 -36.37
CA GLU A 125 29.88 -6.49 -35.21
C GLU A 125 30.42 -5.88 -33.91
N LEU A 126 31.74 -5.83 -33.77
CA LEU A 126 32.39 -5.31 -32.58
C LEU A 126 32.72 -3.82 -32.68
N GLU A 127 32.49 -3.21 -33.85
CA GLU A 127 32.73 -1.79 -34.13
C GLU A 127 34.18 -1.34 -33.87
N TRP A 128 35.16 -2.25 -34.06
CA TRP A 128 36.57 -1.90 -33.82
C TRP A 128 37.11 -0.92 -34.86
N SER A 129 37.95 0.00 -34.40
CA SER A 129 38.72 0.89 -35.25
C SER A 129 39.78 0.12 -36.05
N TYR A 130 40.19 0.65 -37.22
CA TYR A 130 41.27 0.07 -38.01
C TYR A 130 42.56 -0.14 -37.19
N LYS A 131 42.84 0.76 -36.25
CA LYS A 131 44.00 0.68 -35.35
C LYS A 131 43.90 -0.51 -34.37
N GLN A 132 42.73 -0.75 -33.79
CA GLN A 132 42.50 -1.88 -32.88
C GLN A 132 42.57 -3.22 -33.62
N ILE A 133 41.99 -3.29 -34.82
CA ILE A 133 42.05 -4.48 -35.65
C ILE A 133 43.51 -4.78 -36.04
N ALA A 134 44.26 -3.76 -36.47
CA ALA A 134 45.67 -3.85 -36.85
C ALA A 134 46.56 -4.40 -35.73
N GLU A 135 46.37 -3.91 -34.51
CA GLU A 135 47.07 -4.41 -33.33
C GLU A 135 46.74 -5.88 -33.02
N TYR A 136 45.48 -6.28 -33.19
CA TYR A 136 45.04 -7.65 -32.92
C TYR A 136 45.55 -8.66 -33.96
N VAL A 137 45.46 -8.33 -35.25
CA VAL A 137 45.90 -9.20 -36.34
C VAL A 137 47.39 -9.07 -36.67
N ASP A 138 48.11 -8.21 -35.96
CA ASP A 138 49.54 -7.92 -36.15
C ASP A 138 49.88 -7.47 -37.57
N MET A 139 49.13 -6.47 -38.07
CA MET A 139 49.30 -5.88 -39.40
C MET A 139 49.34 -4.35 -39.31
N LYS A 140 49.87 -3.68 -40.32
CA LYS A 140 49.77 -2.21 -40.43
C LYS A 140 48.29 -1.77 -40.66
N PRO A 141 47.79 -0.67 -40.08
CA PRO A 141 46.42 -0.20 -40.29
C PRO A 141 46.02 -0.04 -41.76
N GLU A 142 46.95 0.37 -42.62
CA GLU A 142 46.78 0.51 -44.08
C GLU A 142 46.58 -0.85 -44.76
N ALA A 143 47.28 -1.87 -44.28
CA ALA A 143 47.09 -3.26 -44.72
C ALA A 143 45.71 -3.77 -44.28
N VAL A 144 45.28 -3.48 -43.05
CA VAL A 144 43.93 -3.84 -42.57
C VAL A 144 42.84 -3.20 -43.42
N LYS A 145 42.97 -1.92 -43.80
CA LYS A 145 42.02 -1.23 -44.68
C LYS A 145 41.91 -1.93 -46.04
N THR A 146 43.05 -2.32 -46.61
CA THR A 146 43.12 -3.05 -47.88
C THR A 146 42.51 -4.44 -47.78
N TYR A 147 42.82 -5.18 -46.71
CA TYR A 147 42.28 -6.52 -46.46
C TYR A 147 40.77 -6.50 -46.17
N LEU A 148 40.28 -5.50 -45.44
CA LEU A 148 38.84 -5.29 -45.23
C LEU A 148 38.10 -4.94 -46.52
N ALA A 149 38.72 -4.15 -47.41
CA ALA A 149 38.17 -3.88 -48.73
C ALA A 149 38.05 -5.16 -49.57
N ARG A 150 39.07 -6.02 -49.54
CA ARG A 150 39.05 -7.33 -50.20
C ARG A 150 38.02 -8.28 -49.56
N ALA A 151 37.97 -8.34 -48.23
CA ALA A 151 36.99 -9.14 -47.48
C ALA A 151 35.55 -8.75 -47.82
N ARG A 152 35.27 -7.44 -47.89
CA ARG A 152 33.97 -6.91 -48.36
C ARG A 152 33.67 -7.34 -49.80
N LYS A 153 34.64 -7.22 -50.71
CA LYS A 153 34.47 -7.62 -52.11
C LYS A 153 34.14 -9.10 -52.23
N THR A 154 34.91 -9.96 -51.55
CA THR A 154 34.67 -11.41 -51.52
C THR A 154 33.32 -11.75 -50.89
N PHE A 155 32.96 -11.12 -49.78
CA PHE A 155 31.65 -11.28 -49.16
C PHE A 155 30.52 -10.90 -50.14
N LYS A 156 30.67 -9.75 -50.82
CA LYS A 156 29.71 -9.27 -51.83
C LYS A 156 29.58 -10.21 -53.01
N GLU A 157 30.68 -10.79 -53.49
CA GLU A 157 30.66 -11.78 -54.58
C GLU A 157 29.95 -13.08 -54.20
N ILE A 158 30.19 -13.59 -53.00
CA ILE A 158 29.50 -14.80 -52.50
C ILE A 158 28.03 -14.49 -52.24
N TYR A 159 27.73 -13.33 -51.65
CA TYR A 159 26.36 -12.85 -51.43
C TYR A 159 25.59 -12.75 -52.75
N ARG A 160 26.20 -12.19 -53.80
CA ARG A 160 25.62 -12.11 -55.16
C ARG A 160 25.29 -13.48 -55.75
N ARG A 161 26.11 -14.50 -55.51
CA ARG A 161 25.87 -15.86 -56.02
C ARG A 161 24.74 -16.58 -55.28
N GLU A 162 24.48 -16.23 -54.02
CA GLU A 162 23.45 -16.87 -53.21
C GLU A 162 22.11 -16.10 -53.26
N CYS A 163 22.14 -14.79 -53.51
CA CYS A 163 20.96 -13.94 -53.77
C CYS A 163 20.77 -13.74 -55.28
N ASN A 164 20.11 -14.67 -55.95
CA ASN A 164 19.98 -14.68 -57.41
C ASN A 164 19.10 -13.57 -58.03
N GLU A 165 18.75 -12.49 -57.33
CA GLU A 165 17.72 -11.54 -57.81
C GLU A 165 17.77 -10.12 -57.19
N LYS A 166 18.95 -9.46 -57.13
CA LYS A 166 19.01 -7.99 -56.86
C LYS A 166 20.03 -7.27 -57.73
N THR A 167 19.60 -6.18 -58.37
CA THR A 167 20.37 -5.36 -59.33
C THR A 167 21.55 -4.65 -58.65
N ASN A 168 22.63 -4.40 -59.41
CA ASN A 168 23.93 -3.92 -58.88
C ASN A 168 23.84 -2.65 -58.00
N ASP A 169 22.92 -1.74 -58.29
CA ASP A 169 22.81 -0.45 -57.60
C ASP A 169 22.17 -0.55 -56.20
N GLU A 170 21.25 -1.50 -55.99
CA GLU A 170 20.63 -1.72 -54.67
C GLU A 170 21.63 -2.34 -53.68
N LEU A 171 22.46 -3.28 -54.16
CA LEU A 171 23.51 -3.93 -53.37
C LEU A 171 24.59 -2.93 -52.93
N ASP A 172 25.00 -2.00 -53.79
CA ASP A 172 25.97 -0.96 -53.41
C ASP A 172 25.42 0.02 -52.37
N SER A 173 24.10 0.28 -52.36
CA SER A 173 23.45 1.11 -51.34
C SER A 173 23.36 0.44 -49.96
N ILE A 174 23.19 -0.89 -49.91
CA ILE A 174 23.07 -1.67 -48.66
C ILE A 174 24.41 -1.75 -47.91
N PHE A 175 25.53 -1.74 -48.62
CA PHE A 175 26.88 -1.85 -48.04
C PHE A 175 27.61 -0.50 -47.90
N ASP A 176 26.93 0.62 -48.12
CA ASP A 176 27.45 1.94 -47.77
C ASP A 176 27.55 2.08 -46.23
N GLU A 177 28.71 2.52 -45.73
CA GLU A 177 29.09 2.49 -44.30
C GLU A 177 28.10 3.28 -43.43
N LYS A 178 27.40 4.27 -44.00
CA LYS A 178 26.36 5.07 -43.35
C LYS A 178 24.97 4.41 -43.35
N SER A 179 24.65 3.60 -44.35
CA SER A 179 23.30 3.03 -44.55
C SER A 179 23.08 1.79 -43.68
N LEU A 180 24.03 0.86 -43.64
CA LEU A 180 23.96 -0.35 -42.82
C LEU A 180 23.89 -0.03 -41.32
N HIS A 181 24.72 0.93 -40.88
CA HIS A 181 24.72 1.39 -39.49
C HIS A 181 23.39 2.08 -39.13
N ARG A 182 22.78 2.85 -40.05
CA ARG A 182 21.44 3.45 -39.84
C ARG A 182 20.34 2.40 -39.77
N THR A 183 20.35 1.40 -40.65
CA THR A 183 19.32 0.35 -40.71
C THR A 183 19.34 -0.52 -39.45
N LEU A 184 20.52 -0.94 -39.01
CA LEU A 184 20.69 -1.72 -37.77
C LEU A 184 20.34 -0.89 -36.52
N LYS A 185 20.72 0.39 -36.48
CA LYS A 185 20.35 1.31 -35.39
C LYS A 185 18.84 1.53 -35.34
N LYS A 186 18.19 1.80 -36.49
CA LYS A 186 16.73 1.98 -36.58
C LYS A 186 15.96 0.74 -36.13
N ALA A 187 16.40 -0.45 -36.54
CA ALA A 187 15.83 -1.73 -36.09
C ALA A 187 16.00 -1.97 -34.58
N LYS A 188 17.17 -1.62 -34.02
CA LYS A 188 17.41 -1.69 -32.58
C LYS A 188 16.54 -0.70 -31.79
N TYR A 189 16.41 0.55 -32.25
CA TYR A 189 15.57 1.55 -31.57
C TYR A 189 14.08 1.25 -31.68
N SER A 190 13.60 0.74 -32.81
CA SER A 190 12.19 0.34 -32.94
C SER A 190 11.86 -0.86 -32.04
N ALA A 191 12.78 -1.83 -31.91
CA ALA A 191 12.63 -2.94 -30.98
C ALA A 191 12.62 -2.46 -29.51
N ILE A 192 13.55 -1.58 -29.12
CA ILE A 192 13.60 -1.02 -27.76
C ILE A 192 12.33 -0.21 -27.45
N LEU A 193 11.89 0.66 -28.37
CA LEU A 193 10.66 1.45 -28.20
C LEU A 193 9.44 0.56 -28.03
N ARG A 194 9.35 -0.55 -28.79
CA ARG A 194 8.27 -1.53 -28.65
C ARG A 194 8.29 -2.21 -27.29
N THR A 195 9.44 -2.67 -26.82
CA THR A 195 9.57 -3.27 -25.48
C THR A 195 9.19 -2.26 -24.40
N VAL A 196 9.67 -1.03 -24.48
CA VAL A 196 9.32 0.04 -23.52
C VAL A 196 7.82 0.31 -23.53
N PHE A 197 7.19 0.38 -24.70
CA PHE A 197 5.75 0.60 -24.83
C PHE A 197 4.93 -0.56 -24.23
N ILE A 198 5.29 -1.82 -24.53
CA ILE A 198 4.63 -2.99 -23.94
C ILE A 198 4.83 -3.01 -22.43
N SER A 199 6.04 -2.77 -21.93
CA SER A 199 6.33 -2.72 -20.50
C SER A 199 5.54 -1.61 -19.81
N ALA A 200 5.39 -0.43 -20.43
CA ALA A 200 4.57 0.66 -19.91
C ALA A 200 3.08 0.28 -19.86
N LEU A 201 2.55 -0.37 -20.89
CA LEU A 201 1.17 -0.87 -20.89
C LEU A 201 0.94 -1.93 -19.80
N VAL A 202 1.84 -2.90 -19.67
CA VAL A 202 1.77 -3.91 -18.61
C VAL A 202 1.86 -3.27 -17.23
N PHE A 203 2.75 -2.29 -17.04
CA PHE A 203 2.87 -1.56 -15.78
C PHE A 203 1.59 -0.80 -15.43
N CYS A 204 1.01 -0.06 -16.38
CA CYS A 204 -0.26 0.62 -16.20
C CYS A 204 -1.40 -0.36 -15.89
N PHE A 205 -1.43 -1.51 -16.56
CA PHE A 205 -2.42 -2.56 -16.31
C PHE A 205 -2.28 -3.16 -14.90
N VAL A 206 -1.05 -3.50 -14.49
CA VAL A 206 -0.76 -4.03 -13.15
C VAL A 206 -1.09 -3.01 -12.07
N ILE A 207 -0.78 -1.72 -12.27
CA ILE A 207 -1.20 -0.64 -11.39
C ILE A 207 -2.72 -0.55 -11.33
N GLY A 208 -3.41 -0.62 -12.46
CA GLY A 208 -4.87 -0.60 -12.50
C GLY A 208 -5.50 -1.74 -11.70
N LEU A 209 -4.97 -2.96 -11.84
CA LEU A 209 -5.38 -4.11 -11.04
C LEU A 209 -5.09 -3.92 -9.55
N PHE A 210 -3.90 -3.39 -9.22
CA PHE A 210 -3.51 -3.09 -7.85
C PHE A 210 -4.42 -2.05 -7.20
N VAL A 211 -4.71 -0.94 -7.89
CA VAL A 211 -5.60 0.12 -7.40
C VAL A 211 -7.01 -0.43 -7.19
N LYS A 212 -7.54 -1.19 -8.17
CA LYS A 212 -8.86 -1.80 -8.05
C LYS A 212 -8.94 -2.80 -6.89
N GLY A 213 -7.93 -3.65 -6.74
CA GLY A 213 -7.81 -4.59 -5.63
C GLY A 213 -7.71 -3.87 -4.28
N ASN A 214 -6.82 -2.90 -4.16
CA ASN A 214 -6.67 -2.06 -2.96
C ASN A 214 -8.00 -1.41 -2.56
N ASN A 215 -8.69 -0.77 -3.51
CA ASN A 215 -9.95 -0.10 -3.22
C ASN A 215 -11.02 -1.09 -2.75
N TYR A 216 -11.11 -2.27 -3.37
CA TYR A 216 -12.02 -3.33 -2.92
C TYR A 216 -11.72 -3.77 -1.48
N PHE A 217 -10.45 -4.01 -1.14
CA PHE A 217 -10.06 -4.42 0.22
C PHE A 217 -10.27 -3.31 1.25
N ILE A 218 -9.88 -2.07 0.96
CA ILE A 218 -10.09 -0.93 1.87
C ILE A 218 -11.58 -0.70 2.11
N ASN A 219 -12.42 -0.78 1.07
CA ASN A 219 -13.87 -0.64 1.25
C ASN A 219 -14.41 -1.75 2.14
N THR A 220 -14.01 -2.99 1.89
CA THR A 220 -14.42 -4.14 2.70
C THR A 220 -14.01 -4.00 4.17
N GLN A 221 -12.80 -3.49 4.45
CA GLN A 221 -12.37 -3.22 5.83
C GLN A 221 -13.14 -2.06 6.45
N GLY A 222 -13.42 -1.02 5.66
CA GLY A 222 -14.24 0.12 6.08
C GLY A 222 -15.65 -0.30 6.48
N ASP A 223 -16.31 -1.11 5.67
CA ASP A 223 -17.66 -1.62 5.95
C ASP A 223 -17.69 -2.44 7.25
N LYS A 224 -16.72 -3.36 7.41
CA LYS A 224 -16.59 -4.16 8.64
C LYS A 224 -16.35 -3.30 9.88
N LEU A 225 -15.52 -2.27 9.76
CA LEU A 225 -15.23 -1.35 10.84
C LEU A 225 -16.44 -0.49 11.19
N ALA A 226 -17.15 0.03 10.18
CA ALA A 226 -18.39 0.77 10.37
C ALA A 226 -19.46 -0.07 11.09
N ASP A 227 -19.67 -1.32 10.67
CA ASP A 227 -20.60 -2.25 11.33
C ASP A 227 -20.22 -2.52 12.79
N ARG A 228 -18.92 -2.69 13.05
CA ARG A 228 -18.40 -2.87 14.40
C ARG A 228 -18.68 -1.65 15.27
N LEU A 229 -18.38 -0.45 14.78
CA LEU A 229 -18.61 0.80 15.50
C LEU A 229 -20.09 1.06 15.76
N ILE A 230 -20.96 0.77 14.79
CA ILE A 230 -22.42 0.86 14.96
C ILE A 230 -22.88 -0.08 16.08
N THR A 231 -22.30 -1.27 16.17
CA THR A 231 -22.64 -2.24 17.23
C THR A 231 -22.09 -1.81 18.59
N GLU A 232 -20.83 -1.35 18.65
CA GLU A 232 -20.22 -0.85 19.89
C GLU A 232 -20.94 0.39 20.44
N ASN A 233 -21.27 1.36 19.58
CA ASN A 233 -21.98 2.58 19.96
C ASN A 233 -23.38 2.30 20.53
N GLN A 234 -24.04 1.19 20.17
CA GLN A 234 -25.37 0.87 20.74
C GLN A 234 -25.33 0.56 22.24
N VAL A 235 -24.20 0.08 22.76
CA VAL A 235 -24.06 -0.36 24.16
C VAL A 235 -23.07 0.46 24.97
N MET A 236 -22.08 1.07 24.31
CA MET A 236 -21.00 1.82 24.93
C MET A 236 -20.83 3.15 24.21
N MET A 237 -21.27 4.24 24.85
CA MET A 237 -21.19 5.58 24.28
C MET A 237 -21.18 6.64 25.38
N SER A 238 -20.90 7.88 24.98
CA SER A 238 -21.13 9.02 25.84
C SER A 238 -22.62 9.12 26.19
N PRO A 239 -22.98 9.58 27.40
CA PRO A 239 -24.38 9.69 27.78
C PRO A 239 -25.14 10.67 26.89
N ASN A 240 -26.30 10.23 26.39
CA ASN A 240 -27.21 11.00 25.51
C ASN A 240 -26.51 11.62 24.27
N THR A 241 -25.54 10.91 23.70
CA THR A 241 -24.93 11.30 22.42
C THR A 241 -25.46 10.46 21.27
N TYR A 242 -25.42 11.07 20.09
CA TYR A 242 -25.77 10.48 18.82
C TYR A 242 -24.63 10.77 17.85
N THR A 243 -24.38 9.83 16.94
CA THR A 243 -23.28 9.92 15.99
C THR A 243 -23.87 9.94 14.58
N ASN A 244 -23.49 10.94 13.79
CA ASN A 244 -23.72 10.96 12.35
C ASN A 244 -22.37 10.74 11.65
N THR A 245 -22.32 9.76 10.75
CA THR A 245 -21.11 9.49 9.98
C THR A 245 -21.17 10.30 8.70
N ASP A 246 -20.28 11.29 8.58
CA ASP A 246 -20.35 12.28 7.49
C ASP A 246 -19.51 11.91 6.28
N THR A 247 -18.34 11.29 6.48
CA THR A 247 -17.40 11.06 5.37
C THR A 247 -16.57 9.81 5.57
N ILE A 248 -16.61 8.93 4.56
CA ILE A 248 -15.66 7.82 4.40
C ILE A 248 -14.70 8.23 3.28
N SER A 249 -13.47 8.56 3.63
CA SER A 249 -12.42 8.84 2.66
C SER A 249 -11.57 7.59 2.46
N ILE A 250 -11.40 7.18 1.20
CA ILE A 250 -10.58 6.03 0.82
C ILE A 250 -9.30 6.56 0.16
N GLY A 251 -8.19 6.44 0.88
CA GLY A 251 -6.86 6.72 0.37
C GLY A 251 -6.14 5.47 -0.14
N VAL A 252 -4.88 5.67 -0.54
CA VAL A 252 -3.99 4.56 -0.93
C VAL A 252 -3.57 3.81 0.34
N LEU A 253 -3.95 2.53 0.44
CA LEU A 253 -3.70 1.61 1.58
C LEU A 253 -4.36 1.99 2.92
N LYS A 254 -5.07 3.12 3.02
CA LYS A 254 -5.74 3.56 4.25
C LYS A 254 -7.09 4.18 3.95
N GLY A 255 -8.05 3.99 4.84
CA GLY A 255 -9.30 4.74 4.86
C GLY A 255 -9.42 5.59 6.12
N SER A 256 -10.32 6.57 6.09
CA SER A 256 -10.76 7.29 7.27
C SER A 256 -12.28 7.42 7.31
N ILE A 257 -12.83 7.26 8.51
CA ILE A 257 -14.24 7.49 8.83
C ILE A 257 -14.27 8.70 9.74
N LYS A 258 -14.92 9.77 9.30
CA LYS A 258 -15.16 10.97 10.11
C LYS A 258 -16.62 11.02 10.50
N SER A 259 -16.86 11.19 11.79
CA SER A 259 -18.20 11.26 12.37
C SER A 259 -18.34 12.46 13.29
N GLU A 260 -19.49 13.11 13.19
CA GLU A 260 -19.91 14.16 14.12
C GLU A 260 -20.77 13.55 15.23
N VAL A 261 -20.43 13.86 16.47
CA VAL A 261 -21.17 13.46 17.65
C VAL A 261 -21.88 14.68 18.21
N PHE A 262 -23.17 14.53 18.48
CA PHE A 262 -24.01 15.58 19.02
C PHE A 262 -24.88 15.06 20.16
N LYS A 263 -25.34 15.99 20.99
CA LYS A 263 -26.37 15.75 21.99
C LYS A 263 -27.70 16.29 21.53
N VAL A 264 -28.77 15.65 21.97
CA VAL A 264 -30.14 16.16 21.78
C VAL A 264 -30.73 16.47 23.14
N ILE A 265 -31.08 17.74 23.35
CA ILE A 265 -31.81 18.20 24.54
C ILE A 265 -33.18 18.68 24.05
N GLU A 266 -34.22 17.93 24.38
CA GLU A 266 -35.57 18.14 23.87
C GLU A 266 -35.61 18.14 22.33
N ASN A 267 -35.69 19.32 21.71
CA ASN A 267 -35.73 19.51 20.26
C ASN A 267 -34.50 20.27 19.72
N LYS A 268 -33.46 20.45 20.54
CA LYS A 268 -32.24 21.18 20.18
C LYS A 268 -31.06 20.22 20.03
N VAL A 269 -30.28 20.41 18.98
CA VAL A 269 -29.05 19.66 18.70
C VAL A 269 -27.85 20.50 19.13
N ILE A 270 -26.92 19.89 19.85
CA ILE A 270 -25.68 20.54 20.29
C ILE A 270 -24.51 19.73 19.76
N PRO A 271 -23.62 20.33 18.95
CA PRO A 271 -22.36 19.71 18.59
C PRO A 271 -21.56 19.35 19.84
N TRP A 272 -21.18 18.08 19.97
CA TRP A 272 -20.45 17.58 21.13
C TRP A 272 -19.00 17.34 20.78
N GLU A 273 -18.69 16.45 19.84
CA GLU A 273 -17.30 16.15 19.47
C GLU A 273 -17.23 15.67 18.03
N THR A 274 -16.03 15.65 17.46
CA THR A 274 -15.74 14.98 16.20
C THR A 274 -14.86 13.79 16.46
N GLU A 275 -15.18 12.68 15.80
CA GLU A 275 -14.41 11.44 15.82
C GLU A 275 -13.84 11.19 14.43
N GLU A 276 -12.56 10.85 14.38
CA GLU A 276 -11.90 10.43 13.15
C GLU A 276 -11.19 9.11 13.39
N ILE A 277 -11.61 8.08 12.65
CA ILE A 277 -11.04 6.75 12.72
C ILE A 277 -10.29 6.50 11.43
N THR A 278 -8.99 6.27 11.52
CA THR A 278 -8.17 5.86 10.40
C THR A 278 -7.94 4.36 10.47
N TYR A 279 -7.95 3.67 9.32
CA TYR A 279 -7.74 2.24 9.26
C TYR A 279 -6.92 1.81 8.04
N ASP A 280 -6.25 0.67 8.14
CA ASP A 280 -5.41 0.12 7.08
C ASP A 280 -5.99 -1.19 6.48
N LEU A 281 -5.30 -1.74 5.48
CA LEU A 281 -5.66 -3.00 4.83
C LEU A 281 -5.68 -4.22 5.77
N LEU A 282 -4.87 -4.20 6.84
CA LEU A 282 -4.76 -5.28 7.80
C LEU A 282 -5.89 -5.22 8.85
N GLY A 283 -6.70 -4.17 8.82
CA GLY A 283 -7.77 -3.93 9.78
C GLY A 283 -7.28 -3.29 11.07
N ASN A 284 -6.03 -2.82 11.13
CA ASN A 284 -5.60 -1.97 12.24
C ASN A 284 -6.31 -0.63 12.09
N PHE A 285 -6.75 -0.08 13.21
CA PHE A 285 -7.37 1.24 13.24
C PHE A 285 -6.83 2.08 14.38
N ASN A 286 -6.87 3.39 14.19
CA ASN A 286 -6.59 4.38 15.22
C ASN A 286 -7.78 5.33 15.28
N ALA A 287 -8.32 5.53 16.47
CA ALA A 287 -9.37 6.50 16.72
C ALA A 287 -8.77 7.79 17.31
N SER A 288 -9.17 8.93 16.77
CA SER A 288 -8.88 10.26 17.25
C SER A 288 -10.18 10.95 17.60
N PHE A 289 -10.20 11.68 18.70
CA PHE A 289 -11.40 12.35 19.20
C PHE A 289 -11.06 13.80 19.53
N SER A 290 -11.97 14.72 19.24
CA SER A 290 -11.83 16.11 19.68
C SER A 290 -12.23 16.33 21.15
N MET A 291 -12.47 15.25 21.90
CA MET A 291 -12.88 15.35 23.30
C MET A 291 -11.77 15.98 24.13
N SER A 292 -12.09 17.10 24.75
CA SER A 292 -11.22 17.78 25.70
C SER A 292 -12.08 18.32 26.82
N SER A 293 -11.67 18.06 28.06
CA SER A 293 -12.38 18.49 29.25
C SER A 293 -11.44 19.07 30.29
N THR A 294 -11.98 19.94 31.15
CA THR A 294 -11.22 20.51 32.27
C THR A 294 -12.04 20.46 33.56
N ILE A 295 -11.37 20.10 34.64
CA ILE A 295 -11.97 20.04 35.97
C ILE A 295 -11.94 21.45 36.55
N PHE A 296 -13.12 22.05 36.74
CA PHE A 296 -13.24 23.35 37.39
C PHE A 296 -13.20 23.21 38.92
N ASN A 297 -13.89 22.18 39.45
CA ASN A 297 -13.85 21.79 40.86
C ASN A 297 -14.29 20.33 41.03
N ASP A 298 -14.30 19.83 42.27
CA ASP A 298 -14.64 18.45 42.64
C ASP A 298 -16.01 17.93 42.11
N THR A 299 -16.93 18.82 41.69
CA THR A 299 -18.26 18.45 41.18
C THR A 299 -18.60 19.07 39.82
N THR A 300 -17.65 19.72 39.15
CA THR A 300 -17.89 20.46 37.91
C THR A 300 -16.77 20.23 36.91
N VAL A 301 -17.14 19.67 35.76
CA VAL A 301 -16.25 19.46 34.61
C VAL A 301 -16.85 20.18 33.41
N TYR A 302 -16.00 20.87 32.65
CA TYR A 302 -16.39 21.54 31.43
C TYR A 302 -15.84 20.81 30.21
N HIS A 303 -16.69 20.64 29.21
CA HIS A 303 -16.33 20.19 27.90
C HIS A 303 -15.79 21.40 27.10
N ILE A 304 -14.49 21.38 26.80
CA ILE A 304 -13.76 22.53 26.24
C ILE A 304 -14.29 22.97 24.86
N PRO A 305 -14.54 22.07 23.89
CA PRO A 305 -14.93 22.50 22.54
C PRO A 305 -16.18 23.37 22.45
N ASN A 306 -17.14 23.22 23.36
CA ASN A 306 -18.41 23.96 23.32
C ASN A 306 -18.74 24.69 24.64
N GLY A 307 -17.87 24.62 25.65
CA GLY A 307 -18.03 25.27 26.96
C GLY A 307 -19.19 24.72 27.81
N GLN A 308 -19.82 23.62 27.41
CA GLN A 308 -20.91 23.00 28.16
C GLN A 308 -20.39 22.21 29.35
N ARG A 309 -21.23 21.95 30.34
CA ARG A 309 -20.87 21.08 31.46
C ARG A 309 -20.94 19.61 31.06
N GLU A 310 -19.98 18.83 31.52
CA GLU A 310 -20.07 17.37 31.51
C GLU A 310 -20.85 16.88 32.72
N MET A 311 -21.66 15.85 32.49
CA MET A 311 -22.37 15.15 33.55
C MET A 311 -21.42 14.23 34.31
N LEU A 312 -21.52 14.25 35.64
CA LEU A 312 -20.78 13.36 36.53
C LEU A 312 -21.67 12.23 37.05
N PHE A 313 -21.15 11.01 37.02
CA PHE A 313 -21.84 9.79 37.42
C PHE A 313 -21.13 9.13 38.61
N TYR A 314 -21.91 8.80 39.63
CA TYR A 314 -21.42 8.30 40.91
C TYR A 314 -21.91 6.88 41.13
N VAL A 315 -20.99 5.92 41.05
CA VAL A 315 -21.32 4.50 41.24
C VAL A 315 -21.86 4.30 42.68
N PRO A 316 -23.05 3.68 42.87
CA PRO A 316 -23.73 3.68 44.16
C PRO A 316 -22.95 2.99 45.29
N LYS A 317 -22.12 2.00 44.95
CA LYS A 317 -21.37 1.16 45.90
C LYS A 317 -20.12 1.86 46.48
N TYR A 318 -19.70 2.99 45.91
CA TYR A 318 -18.54 3.76 46.39
C TYR A 318 -18.96 5.01 47.17
N LYS A 319 -18.05 5.45 48.04
CA LYS A 319 -18.06 6.75 48.72
C LYS A 319 -17.15 7.72 47.98
N TYR A 320 -17.54 8.98 47.92
CA TYR A 320 -16.81 10.06 47.26
C TYR A 320 -16.62 11.22 48.24
N LYS A 321 -15.63 12.09 47.97
CA LYS A 321 -15.40 13.31 48.77
C LYS A 321 -16.62 14.20 48.80
N LEU A 322 -17.14 14.47 47.60
CA LEU A 322 -18.27 15.34 47.33
C LEU A 322 -19.15 14.68 46.28
N TYR A 323 -20.45 14.93 46.38
CA TYR A 323 -21.46 14.51 45.43
C TYR A 323 -22.01 15.75 44.74
N ALA A 324 -22.08 15.73 43.41
CA ALA A 324 -22.79 16.76 42.67
C ALA A 324 -24.27 16.81 43.13
N ASN A 325 -24.74 18.01 43.44
CA ASN A 325 -26.13 18.29 43.78
C ASN A 325 -26.54 19.64 43.18
N ASP A 326 -26.70 19.65 41.87
CA ASP A 326 -26.90 20.87 41.10
C ASP A 326 -28.32 21.46 41.18
N PHE A 327 -29.23 20.87 41.98
CA PHE A 327 -30.61 21.34 42.10
C PHE A 327 -30.76 22.79 42.57
N ASP A 328 -29.89 23.28 43.46
CA ASP A 328 -29.97 24.67 43.92
C ASP A 328 -29.33 25.66 42.93
N MET A 329 -28.43 25.18 42.06
CA MET A 329 -27.89 25.97 40.97
C MET A 329 -28.92 26.13 39.85
N ILE A 330 -29.64 25.08 39.45
CA ILE A 330 -30.65 25.19 38.38
C ILE A 330 -31.78 26.15 38.73
N LYS A 331 -32.08 26.38 40.02
CA LYS A 331 -33.05 27.40 40.45
C LYS A 331 -32.73 28.80 39.93
N LYS A 332 -31.43 29.10 39.77
CA LYS A 332 -30.91 30.39 39.32
C LYS A 332 -31.01 30.58 37.80
N TYR A 333 -31.24 29.50 37.05
CA TYR A 333 -31.40 29.59 35.61
C TYR A 333 -32.75 30.20 35.22
N PRO A 334 -32.82 30.94 34.12
CA PRO A 334 -34.07 31.48 33.60
C PRO A 334 -35.01 30.36 33.10
N ASN A 335 -36.33 30.65 33.06
CA ASN A 335 -37.36 29.67 32.72
C ASN A 335 -37.39 29.30 31.23
N ASP A 336 -36.61 29.99 30.41
CA ASP A 336 -36.50 29.83 28.96
C ASP A 336 -35.42 28.81 28.56
N LYS A 337 -34.98 27.95 29.48
CA LYS A 337 -33.94 26.94 29.24
C LYS A 337 -34.47 25.51 29.28
N TYR A 338 -33.94 24.67 28.40
CA TYR A 338 -33.93 23.22 28.57
C TYR A 338 -32.57 22.77 29.09
N MET A 339 -32.58 21.76 29.93
CA MET A 339 -31.40 21.28 30.62
C MET A 339 -31.34 19.77 30.57
N GLU A 340 -30.12 19.25 30.47
CA GLU A 340 -29.79 17.84 30.66
C GLU A 340 -29.21 17.63 32.06
N MET A 341 -29.60 16.54 32.73
CA MET A 341 -29.11 16.21 34.06
C MET A 341 -28.90 14.71 34.24
N ALA A 342 -27.73 14.35 34.76
CA ALA A 342 -27.45 12.99 35.20
C ALA A 342 -27.93 12.80 36.63
N ILE A 343 -28.72 11.74 36.83
CA ILE A 343 -29.14 11.25 38.13
C ILE A 343 -28.39 9.95 38.41
N SER A 344 -27.49 9.96 39.38
CA SER A 344 -26.90 8.74 39.92
C SER A 344 -27.82 8.16 40.97
N LEU A 345 -28.14 6.87 40.85
CA LEU A 345 -29.09 6.20 41.74
C LEU A 345 -28.41 5.76 43.05
N ASN A 346 -29.21 5.50 44.07
CA ASN A 346 -28.72 5.05 45.38
C ASN A 346 -28.37 3.55 45.44
N LYS A 347 -28.85 2.76 44.48
CA LYS A 347 -28.57 1.34 44.31
C LYS A 347 -28.85 0.92 42.86
N ASN A 348 -28.67 -0.36 42.57
CA ASN A 348 -29.09 -0.97 41.32
C ASN A 348 -30.61 -1.11 41.26
N TYR A 349 -31.16 -0.87 40.08
CA TYR A 349 -32.56 -1.05 39.73
C TYR A 349 -32.66 -1.76 38.39
N THR A 350 -33.79 -2.42 38.14
CA THR A 350 -34.14 -2.89 36.80
C THR A 350 -34.54 -1.72 35.91
N LEU A 351 -34.39 -1.87 34.59
CA LEU A 351 -34.79 -0.83 33.64
C LEU A 351 -36.27 -0.43 33.80
N LYS A 352 -37.15 -1.40 34.05
CA LYS A 352 -38.59 -1.16 34.25
C LYS A 352 -38.89 -0.39 35.53
N GLU A 353 -38.14 -0.61 36.61
CA GLU A 353 -38.29 0.15 37.85
C GLU A 353 -37.89 1.62 37.64
N VAL A 354 -36.75 1.86 37.00
CA VAL A 354 -36.28 3.23 36.69
C VAL A 354 -37.29 3.97 35.83
N GLN A 355 -37.82 3.32 34.79
CA GLN A 355 -38.84 3.89 33.91
C GLN A 355 -40.12 4.31 34.64
N LYS A 356 -40.51 3.60 35.70
CA LYS A 356 -41.73 3.86 36.47
C LYS A 356 -41.52 4.82 37.64
N MET A 357 -40.32 4.86 38.23
CA MET A 357 -40.07 5.65 39.46
C MET A 357 -39.80 7.14 39.19
N LEU A 358 -39.40 7.47 37.95
CA LEU A 358 -39.12 8.83 37.55
C LEU A 358 -40.42 9.59 37.22
N PRO A 359 -40.51 10.89 37.52
CA PRO A 359 -41.66 11.71 37.17
C PRO A 359 -41.92 11.69 35.66
N THR A 360 -43.19 11.58 35.27
CA THR A 360 -43.62 11.62 33.86
C THR A 360 -43.34 12.96 33.19
N SER A 361 -43.13 14.01 33.99
CA SER A 361 -42.76 15.35 33.55
C SER A 361 -41.31 15.46 33.07
N THR A 362 -40.47 14.45 33.32
CA THR A 362 -39.06 14.45 32.87
C THR A 362 -38.86 13.46 31.74
N HIS A 363 -38.06 13.85 30.76
CA HIS A 363 -37.78 13.04 29.59
C HIS A 363 -36.52 12.20 29.81
N GLN A 364 -36.67 10.89 29.91
CA GLN A 364 -35.55 9.97 30.11
C GLN A 364 -34.86 9.72 28.77
N THR A 365 -33.56 10.06 28.66
CA THR A 365 -32.80 9.98 27.40
C THR A 365 -31.79 8.83 27.35
N TRP A 366 -31.29 8.39 28.51
CA TRP A 366 -30.25 7.35 28.59
C TRP A 366 -30.20 6.71 29.97
N TYR A 367 -29.88 5.42 30.06
CA TYR A 367 -29.75 4.68 31.33
C TYR A 367 -28.35 4.13 31.50
N TRP A 368 -27.74 4.36 32.66
CA TRP A 368 -26.39 3.91 32.98
C TRP A 368 -26.38 2.48 33.51
N VAL A 369 -25.59 1.61 32.88
CA VAL A 369 -25.46 0.19 33.24
C VAL A 369 -24.25 -0.04 34.16
N ASP A 370 -24.45 -0.80 35.23
CA ASP A 370 -23.42 -1.15 36.23
C ASP A 370 -22.48 -2.26 35.73
N ASN A 371 -21.35 -1.88 35.16
CA ASN A 371 -20.24 -2.78 34.82
C ASN A 371 -19.14 -2.86 35.91
N TYR A 372 -19.38 -2.32 37.11
CA TYR A 372 -18.37 -2.27 38.16
C TYR A 372 -18.33 -3.55 39.00
N GLY A 373 -17.12 -3.91 39.45
CA GLY A 373 -16.89 -5.03 40.35
C GLY A 373 -17.68 -4.97 41.66
N LYS A 374 -17.61 -6.05 42.45
CA LYS A 374 -18.30 -6.16 43.76
C LYS A 374 -17.61 -5.39 44.89
N SER A 375 -16.42 -4.84 44.63
CA SER A 375 -15.67 -4.06 45.62
C SER A 375 -16.47 -2.83 46.08
N THR A 376 -16.34 -2.53 47.36
CA THR A 376 -16.83 -1.30 47.97
C THR A 376 -15.64 -0.50 48.49
N GLY A 377 -15.85 0.79 48.78
CA GLY A 377 -14.78 1.63 49.30
C GLY A 377 -14.91 3.08 48.89
N TYR A 378 -13.78 3.76 48.87
CA TYR A 378 -13.68 5.15 48.48
C TYR A 378 -13.16 5.27 47.05
N ARG A 379 -13.70 6.23 46.29
CA ARG A 379 -13.23 6.57 44.95
C ARG A 379 -13.02 8.08 44.87
N ASN A 380 -11.87 8.47 44.32
CA ASN A 380 -11.49 9.88 44.26
C ASN A 380 -12.37 10.67 43.28
N ASN A 381 -12.57 10.13 42.09
CA ASN A 381 -13.24 10.83 40.99
C ASN A 381 -14.52 10.10 40.57
N PRO A 382 -15.60 10.83 40.28
CA PRO A 382 -16.77 10.29 39.57
C PRO A 382 -16.41 9.97 38.12
N GLU A 383 -17.33 9.30 37.43
CA GLU A 383 -17.21 8.99 36.00
C GLU A 383 -17.78 10.15 35.15
N SER A 384 -17.17 10.41 34.00
CA SER A 384 -17.68 11.35 32.99
C SER A 384 -17.19 10.93 31.60
N GLY A 385 -17.72 11.57 30.55
CA GLY A 385 -17.24 11.39 29.18
C GLY A 385 -17.70 10.11 28.48
N ARG A 386 -16.81 9.52 27.67
CA ARG A 386 -17.09 8.34 26.81
C ARG A 386 -16.93 7.02 27.57
N TRP A 387 -17.27 5.92 26.87
CA TRP A 387 -17.07 4.53 27.30
C TRP A 387 -17.90 4.07 28.51
N LEU A 388 -19.02 4.75 28.76
CA LEU A 388 -19.99 4.29 29.73
C LEU A 388 -20.95 3.30 29.06
N LEU A 389 -21.18 2.16 29.71
CA LEU A 389 -22.21 1.24 29.26
C LEU A 389 -23.58 1.83 29.55
N GLY A 390 -24.45 1.82 28.55
CA GLY A 390 -25.80 2.32 28.76
C GLY A 390 -26.81 1.97 27.68
N ILE A 391 -28.06 2.17 28.04
CA ILE A 391 -29.21 1.94 27.18
C ILE A 391 -29.74 3.30 26.76
N SER A 392 -29.64 3.63 25.48
CA SER A 392 -30.21 4.85 24.93
C SER A 392 -31.75 4.74 24.88
N LYS A 393 -32.45 5.79 25.33
CA LYS A 393 -33.88 5.96 25.14
C LYS A 393 -34.12 7.36 24.59
N PRO A 394 -33.95 7.55 23.29
CA PRO A 394 -34.08 8.86 22.69
C PRO A 394 -35.44 9.47 22.96
N SER A 395 -35.45 10.75 23.32
CA SER A 395 -36.66 11.53 23.61
C SER A 395 -36.80 12.73 22.66
N PRO A 396 -38.01 13.28 22.43
CA PRO A 396 -39.23 12.55 22.08
C PRO A 396 -39.41 12.42 20.55
N GLN A 397 -38.97 13.41 19.76
CA GLN A 397 -39.16 13.41 18.29
C GLN A 397 -37.84 13.39 17.53
N LEU A 398 -36.92 14.29 17.89
CA LEU A 398 -35.68 14.46 17.16
C LEU A 398 -34.69 13.33 17.47
N GLY A 399 -34.45 13.04 18.76
CA GLY A 399 -33.63 11.90 19.16
C GLY A 399 -34.17 10.57 18.61
N ALA A 400 -35.49 10.41 18.53
CA ALA A 400 -36.12 9.20 18.01
C ALA A 400 -35.88 9.01 16.50
N LYS A 401 -35.82 10.10 15.72
CA LYS A 401 -35.46 10.06 14.30
C LYS A 401 -33.97 9.82 14.06
N LEU A 402 -33.13 10.26 14.99
CA LEU A 402 -31.67 10.20 14.87
C LEU A 402 -31.08 8.90 15.42
N THR A 403 -31.83 8.15 16.23
CA THR A 403 -31.35 6.86 16.73
C THR A 403 -31.62 5.72 15.76
N ALA A 404 -30.69 4.77 15.72
CA ALA A 404 -30.89 3.46 15.13
C ALA A 404 -30.97 2.34 16.18
N THR A 405 -30.95 2.67 17.48
CA THR A 405 -30.88 1.64 18.52
C THR A 405 -32.11 0.74 18.53
N LYS A 406 -31.86 -0.57 18.58
CA LYS A 406 -32.92 -1.60 18.69
C LYS A 406 -33.12 -2.06 20.13
N ILE A 407 -32.32 -1.55 21.06
CA ILE A 407 -32.31 -1.97 22.46
C ILE A 407 -33.50 -1.36 23.20
N LYS A 408 -34.42 -2.20 23.68
CA LYS A 408 -35.59 -1.76 24.48
C LYS A 408 -35.59 -2.34 25.89
N THR A 409 -34.85 -3.43 26.09
CA THR A 409 -34.79 -4.17 27.35
C THR A 409 -33.36 -4.45 27.78
N GLU A 410 -33.17 -4.81 29.04
CA GLU A 410 -31.87 -5.28 29.56
C GLU A 410 -31.40 -6.56 28.83
N ALA A 411 -32.32 -7.39 28.34
CA ALA A 411 -31.99 -8.58 27.56
C ALA A 411 -31.46 -8.21 26.16
N ASP A 412 -32.08 -7.24 25.49
CA ASP A 412 -31.60 -6.73 24.19
C ASP A 412 -30.20 -6.14 24.35
N PHE A 413 -30.00 -5.36 25.42
CA PHE A 413 -28.70 -4.76 25.73
C PHE A 413 -27.62 -5.83 25.90
N LEU A 414 -27.90 -6.88 26.69
CA LEU A 414 -26.94 -7.98 26.87
C LEU A 414 -26.68 -8.76 25.58
N ASN A 415 -27.66 -8.88 24.69
CA ASN A 415 -27.49 -9.55 23.41
C ASN A 415 -26.59 -8.75 22.47
N GLU A 416 -26.75 -7.43 22.42
CA GLU A 416 -25.88 -6.54 21.65
C GLU A 416 -24.47 -6.49 22.26
N LEU A 417 -24.35 -6.35 23.59
CA LEU A 417 -23.06 -6.35 24.28
C LEU A 417 -22.31 -7.66 24.08
N LYS A 418 -23.01 -8.80 23.94
CA LYS A 418 -22.37 -10.10 23.67
C LYS A 418 -21.62 -10.11 22.33
N LYS A 419 -22.02 -9.29 21.35
CA LYS A 419 -21.35 -9.21 20.05
C LYS A 419 -20.00 -8.50 20.14
N THR A 420 -19.84 -7.60 21.12
CA THR A 420 -18.66 -6.74 21.28
C THR A 420 -17.76 -7.20 22.43
N ASP A 421 -18.35 -7.51 23.59
CA ASP A 421 -17.64 -8.01 24.78
C ASP A 421 -18.40 -9.18 25.45
N PRO A 422 -18.18 -10.43 24.98
CA PRO A 422 -18.75 -11.62 25.60
C PRO A 422 -18.33 -11.82 27.06
N GLY A 423 -17.14 -11.36 27.44
CA GLY A 423 -16.59 -11.50 28.79
C GLY A 423 -17.37 -10.66 29.79
N GLU A 424 -17.66 -9.42 29.42
CA GLU A 424 -18.42 -8.52 30.28
C GLU A 424 -19.88 -8.97 30.44
N VAL A 425 -20.49 -9.58 29.42
CA VAL A 425 -21.83 -10.20 29.57
C VAL A 425 -21.84 -11.27 30.66
N LYS A 426 -20.79 -12.11 30.76
CA LYS A 426 -20.68 -13.12 31.82
C LYS A 426 -20.58 -12.46 33.20
N ASN A 427 -19.82 -11.37 33.31
CA ASN A 427 -19.70 -10.60 34.54
C ASN A 427 -21.04 -9.97 34.96
N LEU A 428 -21.74 -9.33 34.03
CA LEU A 428 -23.03 -8.68 34.25
C LEU A 428 -24.12 -9.69 34.63
N LYS A 429 -24.22 -10.83 33.95
CA LYS A 429 -25.19 -11.90 34.30
C LYS A 429 -25.01 -12.41 35.73
N ASN A 430 -23.77 -12.50 36.20
CA ASN A 430 -23.50 -12.86 37.60
C ASN A 430 -23.88 -11.77 38.61
N ARG A 431 -24.06 -10.52 38.15
CA ARG A 431 -24.40 -9.34 38.95
C ARG A 431 -25.89 -8.94 38.82
N GLN A 432 -26.62 -9.49 37.85
CA GLN A 432 -28.02 -9.17 37.51
C GLN A 432 -29.09 -9.42 38.59
N LYS A 433 -28.74 -9.94 39.78
CA LYS A 433 -29.75 -10.31 40.80
C LYS A 433 -30.64 -9.14 41.24
N ASN A 434 -30.15 -7.89 41.12
CA ASN A 434 -30.85 -6.68 41.59
C ASN A 434 -31.00 -5.60 40.49
N GLY A 435 -31.01 -5.99 39.21
CA GLY A 435 -31.08 -5.06 38.07
C GLY A 435 -29.73 -4.46 37.65
N LEU A 436 -29.69 -3.90 36.43
CA LEU A 436 -28.45 -3.39 35.82
C LEU A 436 -28.26 -1.88 35.96
N ILE A 437 -29.32 -1.12 36.25
CA ILE A 437 -29.31 0.34 36.09
C ILE A 437 -28.90 1.02 37.39
N ILE A 438 -27.91 1.89 37.31
CA ILE A 438 -27.37 2.67 38.44
C ILE A 438 -27.41 4.19 38.21
N GLY A 439 -27.92 4.62 37.07
CA GLY A 439 -28.06 6.02 36.73
C GLY A 439 -29.00 6.23 35.56
N VAL A 440 -29.43 7.47 35.37
CA VAL A 440 -30.31 7.88 34.28
C VAL A 440 -30.00 9.32 33.91
N VAL A 441 -30.01 9.62 32.61
CA VAL A 441 -29.99 10.98 32.10
C VAL A 441 -31.41 11.38 31.77
N VAL A 442 -31.77 12.57 32.25
CA VAL A 442 -33.06 13.19 31.99
C VAL A 442 -32.88 14.56 31.36
N THR A 443 -33.81 14.95 30.51
CA THR A 443 -33.94 16.31 30.00
C THR A 443 -35.27 16.90 30.43
N GLY A 444 -35.32 18.23 30.48
CA GLY A 444 -36.54 18.96 30.74
C GLY A 444 -36.30 20.42 31.10
N THR A 445 -37.38 21.08 31.49
CA THR A 445 -37.37 22.42 32.06
C THR A 445 -36.86 22.42 33.51
N LYS A 446 -36.58 23.62 34.02
CA LYS A 446 -36.17 23.82 35.42
C LYS A 446 -37.15 23.20 36.40
N GLU A 447 -38.45 23.47 36.23
CA GLU A 447 -39.51 23.00 37.11
C GLU A 447 -39.61 21.47 37.09
N GLU A 448 -39.53 20.88 35.90
CA GLU A 448 -39.59 19.43 35.71
C GLU A 448 -38.39 18.74 36.35
N LEU A 449 -37.17 19.26 36.17
CA LEU A 449 -35.97 18.69 36.79
C LEU A 449 -35.98 18.85 38.32
N LEU A 450 -36.47 19.98 38.84
CA LEU A 450 -36.59 20.19 40.29
C LEU A 450 -37.54 19.20 40.97
N SER A 451 -38.47 18.57 40.24
CA SER A 451 -39.33 17.51 40.78
C SER A 451 -38.55 16.27 41.25
N LEU A 452 -37.30 16.11 40.81
CA LEU A 452 -36.38 15.05 41.24
C LEU A 452 -35.63 15.38 42.54
N LYS A 453 -35.71 16.62 43.03
CA LYS A 453 -35.04 17.04 44.27
C LYS A 453 -35.59 16.23 45.46
N ASN A 454 -34.68 15.82 46.36
CA ASN A 454 -34.98 15.09 47.58
C ASN A 454 -35.66 13.73 47.39
N LYS A 455 -35.65 13.16 46.18
CA LYS A 455 -36.17 11.80 45.95
C LYS A 455 -35.20 10.78 46.57
N PRO A 456 -35.71 9.77 47.32
CA PRO A 456 -34.86 8.85 48.09
C PRO A 456 -33.97 7.95 47.20
N TYR A 457 -34.32 7.80 45.93
CA TYR A 457 -33.54 7.05 44.95
C TYR A 457 -32.37 7.85 44.34
N VAL A 458 -32.31 9.17 44.55
CA VAL A 458 -31.25 10.03 44.01
C VAL A 458 -30.08 10.07 44.97
N LYS A 459 -28.90 9.63 44.50
CA LYS A 459 -27.63 9.73 45.25
C LYS A 459 -26.82 10.96 44.89
N ALA A 460 -26.81 11.33 43.62
CA ALA A 460 -26.21 12.56 43.12
C ALA A 460 -26.96 13.05 41.89
N ALA A 461 -26.94 14.37 41.69
CA ALA A 461 -27.56 15.02 40.54
C ALA A 461 -26.55 16.02 39.95
N SER A 462 -26.13 15.78 38.70
CA SER A 462 -25.11 16.57 38.01
C SER A 462 -25.70 17.20 36.75
N LEU A 463 -25.66 18.53 36.68
CA LEU A 463 -26.10 19.30 35.50
C LEU A 463 -25.13 19.08 34.35
N GLY A 464 -25.68 18.73 33.18
CA GLY A 464 -24.98 18.66 31.91
C GLY A 464 -25.20 19.91 31.07
N ALA A 465 -25.45 19.70 29.78
CA ALA A 465 -25.63 20.79 28.84
C ALA A 465 -26.95 21.55 29.05
N VAL A 466 -26.94 22.83 28.71
CA VAL A 466 -28.08 23.76 28.82
C VAL A 466 -28.27 24.48 27.50
N VAL A 467 -29.53 24.58 27.06
CA VAL A 467 -29.91 25.23 25.78
C VAL A 467 -31.13 26.13 25.96
N ASP A 468 -31.26 27.09 25.06
CA ASP A 468 -32.45 27.95 24.97
C ASP A 468 -33.64 27.16 24.43
N LYS A 469 -34.83 27.42 24.99
CA LYS A 469 -36.10 26.86 24.52
C LYS A 469 -36.47 27.40 23.15
N TYR A 470 -36.37 28.73 23.00
CA TYR A 470 -36.79 29.47 21.82
C TYR A 470 -35.58 29.83 20.96
#